data_AF-A0A2S7SQQ6-F1
#
_entry.id   AF-A0A2S7SQQ6-F1
#
_cell.length_a   1.000
_cell.length_b   1.000
_cell.length_c   1.000
_cell.angle_alpha   90.00
_cell.angle_beta   90.00
_cell.angle_gamma   90.00
#
_symmetry.space_group_name_H-M   'P 1'
#
loop_
_entity.id
_entity.type
_entity.pdbx_description
1 polymer ?
#
loop_
_entity_poly.entity_id
_entity_poly.type
_entity_poly.pdbx_seq_one_letter_code
_entity_poly.pdbx_strand_id
1 'polypeptide(L)'
;MNQFEKVLFLELTCYQLIKVATEQEEYLKAYGLLSEEEKKNHALLHQQIHNAWSYINSPFLNGVNRPLADSIFEYNERVAAIDDRILQLCKDFDITLSETATPTSEKFKGAIREYLGL
;
A
#
# COMPACT_ATOMS: atom_id res chain seq x y z
N MET A 1 11.40 -11.49 0.89
CA MET A 1 11.09 -10.11 1.29
C MET A 1 11.87 -9.81 2.55
N ASN A 2 12.61 -8.69 2.60
CA ASN A 2 13.31 -8.27 3.81
C ASN A 2 12.32 -7.64 4.83
N GLN A 3 12.82 -7.28 6.01
CA GLN A 3 12.00 -6.77 7.10
C GLN A 3 11.26 -5.47 6.72
N PHE A 4 11.96 -4.55 6.08
CA PHE A 4 11.41 -3.27 5.63
C PHE A 4 10.33 -3.43 4.56
N GLU A 5 10.61 -4.26 3.54
CA GLU A 5 9.64 -4.60 2.50
C GLU A 5 8.40 -5.30 3.10
N LYS A 6 8.57 -6.12 4.14
CA LYS A 6 7.44 -6.76 4.83
C LYS A 6 6.52 -5.74 5.47
N VAL A 7 7.06 -4.73 6.13
CA VAL A 7 6.26 -3.65 6.71
C VAL A 7 5.50 -2.88 5.61
N LEU A 8 6.17 -2.52 4.51
CA LEU A 8 5.51 -1.85 3.38
C LEU A 8 4.43 -2.70 2.72
N PHE A 9 4.68 -4.00 2.54
CA PHE A 9 3.69 -4.93 1.99
C PHE A 9 2.45 -5.00 2.88
N LEU A 10 2.64 -5.15 4.20
CA LEU A 10 1.54 -5.17 5.17
C LEU A 10 0.74 -3.87 5.13
N GLU A 11 1.41 -2.72 5.02
CA GLU A 11 0.72 -1.44 4.89
C GLU A 11 -0.10 -1.34 3.60
N LEU A 12 0.50 -1.63 2.44
CA LEU A 12 -0.17 -1.62 1.14
C LEU A 12 -1.40 -2.53 1.12
N THR A 13 -1.27 -3.73 1.69
CA THR A 13 -2.37 -4.69 1.76
C THR A 13 -3.51 -4.20 2.65
N CYS A 14 -3.19 -3.46 3.71
CA CYS A 14 -4.19 -2.91 4.60
C CYS A 14 -4.96 -1.77 3.94
N TYR A 15 -4.29 -0.86 3.23
CA TYR A 15 -4.97 0.14 2.40
C TYR A 15 -5.85 -0.51 1.33
N GLN A 16 -5.33 -1.52 0.63
CA GLN A 16 -6.05 -2.26 -0.40
C GLN A 16 -7.30 -2.98 0.13
N LEU A 17 -7.26 -3.47 1.37
CA LEU A 17 -8.35 -4.21 2.01
C LEU A 17 -9.21 -3.35 2.95
N ILE A 18 -8.94 -2.04 3.05
CA ILE A 18 -9.57 -1.12 4.01
C ILE A 18 -9.49 -1.65 5.45
N LYS A 19 -8.32 -2.20 5.80
CA LYS A 19 -8.01 -2.68 7.14
C LYS A 19 -7.05 -1.69 7.82
N VAL A 20 -7.14 -1.60 9.14
CA VAL A 20 -6.18 -0.80 9.91
C VAL A 20 -4.89 -1.62 10.08
N ALA A 21 -3.84 -1.26 9.34
CA ALA A 21 -2.55 -1.96 9.37
C ALA A 21 -1.90 -1.92 10.76
N THR A 22 -2.01 -0.77 11.41
CA THR A 22 -1.31 -0.45 12.65
C THR A 22 -1.81 -1.22 13.87
N GLU A 23 -2.94 -1.93 13.74
CA GLU A 23 -3.52 -2.76 14.80
C GLU A 23 -3.21 -4.25 14.64
N GLN A 24 -2.57 -4.64 13.53
CA GLN A 24 -2.19 -6.03 13.31
C GLN A 24 -0.88 -6.35 14.04
N GLU A 25 -0.93 -7.39 14.87
CA GLU A 25 0.21 -7.83 15.68
C GLU A 25 1.47 -8.07 14.83
N GLU A 26 1.31 -8.63 13.64
CA GLU A 26 2.43 -8.89 12.74
C GLU A 26 3.06 -7.60 12.18
N TYR A 27 2.24 -6.57 11.89
CA TYR A 27 2.76 -5.26 11.47
C TYR A 27 3.56 -4.62 12.61
N LEU A 28 3.04 -4.62 13.83
CA LEU A 28 3.73 -4.03 14.99
C LEU A 28 5.03 -4.75 15.32
N LYS A 29 5.02 -6.08 15.28
CA LYS A 29 6.25 -6.90 15.41
C LYS A 29 7.23 -6.54 14.31
N ALA A 30 6.76 -6.47 13.07
CA ALA A 30 7.63 -6.25 11.94
C ALA A 30 8.26 -4.84 11.96
N TYR A 31 7.46 -3.84 12.29
CA TYR A 31 7.88 -2.44 12.44
C TYR A 31 8.82 -2.25 13.63
N GLY A 32 8.60 -2.98 14.74
CA GLY A 32 9.45 -2.93 15.93
C GLY A 32 10.88 -3.42 15.71
N LEU A 33 11.10 -4.23 14.66
CA LEU A 33 12.42 -4.74 14.27
C LEU A 33 13.20 -3.80 13.36
N LEU A 34 12.58 -2.72 12.86
CA LEU A 34 13.26 -1.73 12.02
C LEU A 34 14.20 -0.85 12.86
N SER A 35 15.32 -0.46 12.25
CA SER A 35 16.17 0.61 12.77
C SER A 35 15.46 1.97 12.74
N GLU A 36 15.98 2.94 13.49
CA GLU A 36 15.41 4.30 13.50
C GLU A 36 15.50 5.00 12.14
N GLU A 37 16.53 4.70 11.34
CA GLU A 37 16.65 5.20 9.97
C GLU A 37 15.59 4.60 9.06
N GLU A 38 15.38 3.29 9.15
CA GLU A 38 14.31 2.59 8.43
C GLU A 38 12.94 3.10 8.83
N LYS A 39 12.67 3.37 10.11
CA LYS A 39 11.40 3.97 10.55
C LYS A 39 11.17 5.36 9.98
N LYS A 40 12.21 6.20 9.87
CA LYS A 40 12.11 7.51 9.21
C LYS A 40 11.81 7.37 7.73
N ASN A 41 12.51 6.46 7.05
CA ASN A 41 12.26 6.17 5.64
C ASN A 41 10.84 5.63 5.44
N HIS A 42 10.40 4.73 6.31
CA HIS A 42 9.06 4.19 6.33
C HIS A 42 8.01 5.29 6.47
N ALA A 43 8.18 6.25 7.38
CA ALA A 43 7.23 7.36 7.55
C ALA A 43 7.04 8.19 6.26
N LEU A 44 8.10 8.38 5.46
CA LEU A 44 8.00 9.06 4.17
C LEU A 44 7.22 8.24 3.15
N LEU A 45 7.48 6.93 3.08
CA LEU A 45 6.78 6.01 2.18
C LEU A 45 5.30 5.83 2.58
N HIS A 46 5.03 5.75 3.88
CA HIS A 46 3.69 5.73 4.46
C HIS A 46 2.86 6.92 3.95
N GLN A 47 3.44 8.12 4.00
CA GLN A 47 2.75 9.31 3.50
C GLN A 47 2.46 9.23 2.00
N GLN A 48 3.35 8.67 1.19
CA GLN A 48 3.11 8.47 -0.24
C GLN A 48 1.97 7.48 -0.50
N ILE A 49 1.97 6.34 0.21
CA ILE A 49 0.91 5.33 0.12
C ILE A 49 -0.44 5.95 0.52
N HIS A 50 -0.48 6.65 1.65
CA HIS A 50 -1.68 7.32 2.15
C HIS A 50 -2.23 8.34 1.15
N ASN A 51 -1.36 9.18 0.59
CA ASN A 51 -1.77 10.21 -0.38
C ASN A 51 -2.31 9.58 -1.66
N ALA A 52 -1.64 8.55 -2.19
CA ALA A 52 -2.08 7.83 -3.37
C ALA A 52 -3.44 7.16 -3.15
N TRP A 53 -3.58 6.39 -2.07
CA TRP A 53 -4.84 5.74 -1.71
C TRP A 53 -5.96 6.74 -1.50
N SER A 54 -5.70 7.83 -0.78
CA SER A 54 -6.70 8.87 -0.53
C SER A 54 -7.15 9.53 -1.84
N TYR A 55 -6.22 9.80 -2.77
CA TYR A 55 -6.55 10.37 -4.07
C TYR A 55 -7.40 9.41 -4.92
N ILE A 56 -6.99 8.15 -5.01
CA ILE A 56 -7.66 7.11 -5.81
C ILE A 56 -9.09 6.86 -5.32
N ASN A 57 -9.30 6.89 -3.99
CA ASN A 57 -10.57 6.51 -3.37
C ASN A 57 -11.40 7.72 -2.87
N SER A 58 -10.94 8.95 -3.10
CA SER A 58 -11.69 10.14 -2.69
C SER A 58 -13.06 10.20 -3.39
N PRO A 59 -14.15 10.43 -2.64
CA PRO A 59 -15.48 10.50 -3.24
C PRO A 59 -15.58 11.69 -4.20
N PHE A 60 -16.25 11.46 -5.33
CA PHE A 60 -16.55 12.50 -6.31
C PHE A 60 -17.40 13.59 -5.66
N LEU A 61 -16.85 14.80 -5.53
CA LEU A 61 -17.65 15.98 -5.27
C LEU A 61 -18.27 16.43 -6.59
N ASN A 62 -19.60 16.48 -6.64
CA ASN A 62 -20.38 16.88 -7.81
C ASN A 62 -19.76 18.09 -8.53
N GLY A 63 -19.33 17.88 -9.79
CA GLY A 63 -18.77 18.92 -10.66
C GLY A 63 -17.24 18.99 -10.75
N VAL A 64 -16.51 18.18 -9.97
CA VAL A 64 -15.06 18.02 -10.12
C VAL A 64 -14.79 16.73 -10.90
N ASN A 65 -13.98 16.82 -11.96
CA ASN A 65 -13.60 15.70 -12.82
C ASN A 65 -13.15 14.46 -12.02
N ARG A 66 -13.29 13.28 -12.64
CA ARG A 66 -12.81 12.00 -12.11
C ARG A 66 -11.37 12.13 -11.57
N PRO A 67 -10.96 11.40 -10.50
CA PRO A 67 -9.54 11.24 -10.21
C PRO A 67 -8.84 10.87 -11.51
N LEU A 68 -7.72 11.53 -11.80
CA LEU A 68 -6.95 11.29 -13.03
C LEU A 68 -6.29 9.89 -13.04
N ALA A 69 -6.42 9.15 -11.94
CA ALA A 69 -5.82 7.88 -11.67
C ALA A 69 -6.77 6.98 -10.87
N ASP A 70 -7.01 5.78 -11.39
CA ASP A 70 -7.80 4.73 -10.73
C ASP A 70 -6.88 3.63 -10.11
N SER A 71 -5.56 3.80 -10.18
CA SER A 71 -4.56 2.91 -9.57
C SER A 71 -3.30 3.66 -9.17
N ILE A 72 -2.48 3.06 -8.30
CA ILE A 72 -1.19 3.62 -7.88
C ILE A 72 -0.22 3.86 -9.07
N PHE A 73 -0.30 3.05 -10.12
CA PHE A 73 0.53 3.23 -11.31
C PHE A 73 0.12 4.46 -12.11
N GLU A 74 -1.19 4.66 -12.31
CA GLU A 74 -1.69 5.88 -12.95
C GLU A 74 -1.43 7.12 -12.07
N TYR A 75 -1.50 6.98 -10.74
CA TYR A 75 -1.17 8.05 -9.81
C TYR A 75 0.29 8.47 -9.97
N ASN A 76 1.20 7.49 -10.06
CA ASN A 76 2.62 7.74 -10.32
C ASN A 76 2.86 8.49 -11.64
N GLU A 77 2.14 8.11 -12.70
CA GLU A 77 2.32 8.73 -14.02
C GLU A 77 1.71 10.13 -14.14
N ARG A 78 0.59 10.38 -13.46
CA ARG A 78 -0.27 11.55 -13.74
C ARG A 78 -0.40 12.55 -12.59
N VAL A 79 -0.09 12.14 -11.36
CA VAL A 79 -0.35 12.93 -10.15
C VAL A 79 0.94 13.27 -9.42
N ALA A 80 1.65 12.27 -8.91
CA ALA A 80 2.91 12.47 -8.19
C ALA A 80 3.75 11.20 -8.20
N ALA A 81 5.07 11.35 -8.33
CA ALA A 81 6.01 10.24 -8.33
C ALA A 81 5.92 9.44 -7.02
N ILE A 82 5.91 8.12 -7.14
CA ILE A 82 5.92 7.15 -6.04
C ILE A 82 7.28 6.45 -6.02
N ASP A 83 7.79 6.18 -4.83
CA ASP A 83 9.03 5.43 -4.65
C ASP A 83 8.98 4.06 -5.32
N ASP A 84 10.04 3.69 -6.04
CA ASP A 84 10.13 2.46 -6.81
C ASP A 84 9.89 1.20 -5.97
N ARG A 85 10.23 1.22 -4.67
CA ARG A 85 9.98 0.08 -3.76
C ARG A 85 8.49 -0.19 -3.59
N ILE A 86 7.68 0.87 -3.51
CA ILE A 86 6.22 0.77 -3.44
C ILE A 86 5.69 0.21 -4.77
N LEU A 87 6.12 0.79 -5.90
CA LEU A 87 5.68 0.35 -7.23
C LEU A 87 6.04 -1.11 -7.51
N GLN A 88 7.24 -1.54 -7.10
CA GLN A 88 7.70 -2.90 -7.26
C GLN A 88 6.86 -3.89 -6.43
N LEU A 89 6.56 -3.57 -5.17
CA LEU A 89 5.66 -4.39 -4.35
C LEU A 89 4.24 -4.45 -4.94
N CYS A 90 3.72 -3.30 -5.39
CA CYS A 90 2.42 -3.25 -6.05
C CYS A 90 2.37 -4.13 -7.29
N LYS A 91 3.43 -4.10 -8.11
CA LYS A 91 3.53 -4.93 -9.31
C LYS A 91 3.68 -6.41 -8.97
N ASP A 92 4.50 -6.72 -7.97
CA ASP A 92 4.79 -8.09 -7.57
C ASP A 92 3.58 -8.80 -6.98
N PHE A 93 2.68 -8.05 -6.32
CA PHE A 93 1.52 -8.60 -5.61
C PHE A 93 0.18 -8.16 -6.20
N ASP A 94 0.17 -7.52 -7.38
CA ASP A 94 -1.05 -7.07 -8.05
C ASP A 94 -1.91 -6.14 -7.16
N ILE A 95 -1.25 -5.22 -6.45
CA ILE A 95 -1.89 -4.22 -5.58
C ILE A 95 -2.07 -2.93 -6.37
N THR A 96 -3.28 -2.40 -6.41
CA THR A 96 -3.61 -1.17 -7.16
C THR A 96 -3.94 -0.01 -6.24
N LEU A 97 -4.21 -0.28 -4.96
CA LEU A 97 -4.75 0.66 -3.96
C LEU A 97 -6.17 1.18 -4.25
N SER A 98 -6.85 0.64 -5.26
CA SER A 98 -8.27 0.92 -5.48
C SER A 98 -9.13 0.03 -4.61
N GLU A 99 -10.03 0.60 -3.82
CA GLU A 99 -10.99 -0.14 -2.97
C GLU A 99 -11.91 -1.04 -3.80
N THR A 100 -12.15 -0.68 -5.06
CA THR A 100 -13.02 -1.45 -5.97
C THR A 100 -12.29 -2.60 -6.66
N ALA A 101 -10.95 -2.60 -6.64
CA ALA A 101 -10.13 -3.64 -7.24
C ALA A 101 -9.69 -4.63 -6.16
N THR A 102 -10.31 -5.81 -6.12
CA THR A 102 -9.81 -6.89 -5.26
C THR A 102 -8.59 -7.53 -5.90
N PRO A 103 -7.42 -7.58 -5.23
CA PRO A 103 -6.29 -8.36 -5.74
C PRO A 103 -6.70 -9.82 -5.83
N THR A 104 -6.72 -10.38 -7.05
CA THR A 104 -7.16 -11.77 -7.27
C THR A 104 -5.99 -12.73 -7.43
N SER A 105 -4.75 -12.23 -7.48
CA SER A 105 -3.57 -13.04 -7.72
C SER A 105 -3.32 -14.07 -6.60
N GLU A 106 -2.97 -15.29 -6.98
CA GLU A 106 -2.61 -16.34 -6.02
C GLU A 106 -1.36 -16.00 -5.21
N LYS A 107 -0.46 -15.18 -5.78
CA LYS A 107 0.72 -14.66 -5.09
C LYS A 107 0.34 -13.70 -3.95
N PHE A 108 -0.63 -12.80 -4.16
CA PHE A 108 -1.18 -11.96 -3.11
C PHE A 108 -1.84 -12.79 -2.01
N LYS A 109 -2.71 -13.73 -2.37
CA LYS A 109 -3.40 -14.60 -1.41
C LYS A 109 -2.40 -15.43 -0.60
N GLY A 110 -1.39 -15.99 -1.25
CA GLY A 110 -0.31 -16.74 -0.59
C GLY A 110 0.45 -15.89 0.42
N ALA A 111 0.86 -14.69 0.03
CA ALA A 111 1.57 -13.76 0.91
C ALA A 111 0.71 -13.29 2.09
N ILE A 112 -0.58 -13.05 1.87
CA ILE A 112 -1.52 -12.73 2.96
C ILE A 112 -1.65 -13.88 3.95
N ARG A 113 -1.75 -15.14 3.50
CA ARG A 113 -1.79 -16.30 4.40
C ARG A 113 -0.50 -16.46 5.20
N GLU A 114 0.65 -16.31 4.52
CA GLU A 114 1.96 -16.40 5.13
C GLU A 114 2.20 -15.31 6.19
N TYR A 115 1.82 -14.07 5.89
CA TYR A 115 2.17 -12.92 6.73
C TYR A 115 1.05 -12.46 7.67
N LEU A 116 -0.22 -12.80 7.42
CA LEU A 116 -1.33 -12.48 8.33
C LEU A 116 -1.85 -13.69 9.11
N GLY A 117 -1.27 -14.87 8.90
CA GLY A 117 -1.65 -16.10 9.61
C GLY A 117 -3.08 -16.58 9.32
N LEU A 118 -3.59 -16.28 8.11
CA LEU A 118 -4.91 -16.67 7.62
C LEU A 118 -4.91 -18.02 6.89
#